data_AF-A0A7J3NQP5-F1
#
_entry.id   AF-A0A7J3NQP5-F1
#
_cell.length_a   1.000
_cell.length_b   1.000
_cell.length_c   1.000
_cell.angle_alpha   90.00
_cell.angle_beta   90.00
_cell.angle_gamma   90.00
#
_symmetry.space_group_name_H-M   'P 1'
#
loop_
_entity.id
_entity.type
_entity.pdbx_description
1 polymer ?
#
loop_
_entity_poly.entity_id
_entity_poly.type
_entity_poly.pdbx_seq_one_letter_code
_entity_poly.pdbx_strand_id
1 'polypeptide(L)'
;MMSFTESQKKVLEKLERQVQDLTELLSQKKDELEKKEKMLRELEEALNMERKAKEEALKRGEELVKQLSEKIKEIEEKNGAIRRLEEKINSLDARLKETSQLDEKRVEELRRRSEELKKFESIIAEKNMEIERLEEELEVAKKREEKLKGILKRDPRFRVFLILQESGKRSVNELSKSLGLTIVQLKTIISELKSMGLVELDGENVFAASM
;
A
#
# COMPACT_ATOMS: atom_id res chain seq x y z
N MET A 1 -128.54 59.70 2.59
CA MET A 1 -127.25 60.40 2.61
C MET A 1 -126.92 60.75 4.06
N MET A 2 -126.04 60.00 4.73
CA MET A 2 -125.57 60.41 6.04
C MET A 2 -124.48 61.46 5.85
N SER A 3 -124.71 62.69 6.30
CA SER A 3 -123.73 63.76 6.30
C SER A 3 -122.91 63.71 7.60
N PHE A 4 -121.60 63.47 7.50
CA PHE A 4 -120.70 63.54 8.64
C PHE A 4 -120.67 64.94 9.25
N THR A 5 -120.60 65.03 10.59
CA THR A 5 -120.33 66.30 11.29
C THR A 5 -118.93 66.80 10.96
N GLU A 6 -118.70 68.11 11.04
CA GLU A 6 -117.40 68.72 10.66
C GLU A 6 -116.22 68.17 11.50
N SER A 7 -116.47 67.75 12.74
CA SER A 7 -115.49 67.06 13.58
C SER A 7 -115.19 65.63 13.10
N GLN A 8 -116.19 64.88 12.63
CA GLN A 8 -116.01 63.55 12.05
C GLN A 8 -115.21 63.60 10.74
N LYS A 9 -115.43 64.62 9.91
CA LYS A 9 -114.65 64.84 8.68
C LYS A 9 -113.16 65.09 8.97
N LYS A 10 -112.84 65.92 9.97
CA LYS A 10 -111.44 66.16 10.39
C LYS A 10 -110.74 64.91 10.93
N VAL A 11 -111.46 64.04 11.64
CA VAL A 11 -110.92 62.75 12.12
C VAL A 11 -110.68 61.80 10.95
N LEU A 12 -111.62 61.72 10.00
CA LEU A 12 -111.45 60.95 8.77
C LEU A 12 -110.24 61.40 7.96
N GLU A 13 -110.07 62.71 7.71
CA GLU A 13 -108.90 63.25 7.00
C GLU A 13 -107.58 62.92 7.71
N LYS A 14 -107.56 62.93 9.06
CA LYS A 14 -106.37 62.55 9.84
C LYS A 14 -106.06 61.06 9.72
N LEU A 15 -107.08 60.22 9.76
CA LEU A 15 -106.94 58.77 9.57
C LEU A 15 -106.49 58.45 8.14
N GLU A 16 -107.03 59.13 7.13
CA GLU A 16 -106.61 58.98 5.73
C GLU A 16 -105.13 59.32 5.54
N ARG A 17 -104.65 60.42 6.13
CA ARG A 17 -103.22 60.77 6.13
C ARG A 17 -102.37 59.71 6.82
N GLN A 18 -102.79 59.21 7.97
CA GLN A 18 -102.06 58.14 8.67
C GLN A 18 -102.01 56.84 7.86
N VAL A 19 -103.10 56.47 7.17
CA VAL A 19 -103.13 55.31 6.27
C VAL A 19 -102.18 55.52 5.10
N GLN A 20 -102.12 56.73 4.53
CA GLN A 20 -101.19 57.06 3.47
C GLN A 20 -99.73 56.96 3.94
N ASP A 21 -99.38 57.59 5.07
CA ASP A 21 -98.02 57.55 5.64
C ASP A 21 -97.58 56.10 5.95
N LEU A 22 -98.49 55.29 6.51
CA LEU A 22 -98.22 53.88 6.80
C LEU A 22 -98.04 53.06 5.51
N THR A 23 -98.79 53.39 4.45
CA THR A 23 -98.66 52.72 3.14
C THR A 23 -97.32 53.05 2.49
N GLU A 24 -96.89 54.32 2.55
CA GLU A 24 -95.57 54.74 2.06
C GLU A 24 -94.44 54.08 2.85
N LEU A 25 -94.55 54.03 4.18
CA LEU A 25 -93.58 53.35 5.05
C LEU A 25 -93.51 51.84 4.76
N LEU A 26 -94.66 51.18 4.56
CA LEU A 26 -94.72 49.76 4.17
C LEU A 26 -94.04 49.52 2.83
N SER A 27 -94.25 50.41 1.84
CA SER A 27 -93.58 50.31 0.55
C SER A 27 -92.06 50.45 0.69
N GLN A 28 -91.59 51.44 1.45
CA GLN A 28 -90.15 51.63 1.70
C GLN A 28 -89.53 50.44 2.42
N LYS A 29 -90.22 49.88 3.42
CA LYS A 29 -89.74 48.70 4.14
C LYS A 29 -89.70 47.45 3.26
N LYS A 30 -90.63 47.32 2.32
CA LYS A 30 -90.62 46.27 1.31
C LYS A 30 -89.40 46.39 0.39
N ASP A 31 -89.12 47.59 -0.11
CA ASP A 31 -87.94 47.83 -0.96
C ASP A 31 -86.62 47.59 -0.20
N GLU A 32 -86.54 47.99 1.07
CA GLU A 32 -85.40 47.70 1.93
C GLU A 32 -85.20 46.19 2.15
N LEU A 33 -86.30 45.46 2.34
CA LEU A 33 -86.26 44.01 2.52
C LEU A 33 -85.75 43.31 1.25
N GLU A 34 -86.27 43.68 0.08
CA GLU A 34 -85.82 43.13 -1.21
C GLU A 34 -84.33 43.39 -1.46
N LYS A 35 -83.83 44.59 -1.13
CA LYS A 35 -82.40 44.92 -1.20
C LYS A 35 -81.55 44.06 -0.25
N LYS A 36 -82.00 43.89 0.99
CA LYS A 36 -81.29 43.07 1.98
C LYS A 36 -81.27 41.60 1.59
N GLU A 37 -82.38 41.07 1.06
CA GLU A 37 -82.44 39.70 0.55
C GLU A 37 -81.49 39.47 -0.61
N LYS A 38 -81.36 40.44 -1.53
CA LYS A 38 -80.38 40.37 -2.62
C LYS A 38 -78.95 40.35 -2.09
N MET A 39 -78.63 41.27 -1.17
CA MET A 39 -77.30 41.34 -0.56
C MET A 39 -76.95 40.07 0.23
N LEU A 40 -77.94 39.46 0.90
CA LEU A 40 -77.75 38.22 1.64
C LEU A 40 -77.39 37.06 0.70
N ARG A 41 -78.06 36.95 -0.46
CA ARG A 41 -77.72 35.96 -1.49
C ARG A 41 -76.29 36.16 -2.03
N GLU A 42 -75.92 37.39 -2.34
CA GLU A 42 -74.56 37.72 -2.81
C GLU A 42 -73.49 37.36 -1.76
N LEU A 43 -73.76 37.61 -0.48
CA LEU A 43 -72.88 37.23 0.62
C LEU A 43 -72.78 35.71 0.80
N GLU A 44 -73.89 34.97 0.65
CA GLU A 44 -73.88 33.50 0.71
C GLU A 44 -73.08 32.89 -0.44
N GLU A 45 -73.20 33.43 -1.65
CA GLU A 45 -72.39 33.01 -2.80
C GLU A 45 -70.90 33.29 -2.56
N ALA A 46 -70.56 34.50 -2.10
CA ALA A 46 -69.18 34.87 -1.77
C ALA A 46 -68.59 33.95 -0.68
N LEU A 47 -69.36 33.66 0.37
CA LEU A 47 -68.94 32.76 1.44
C LEU A 47 -68.69 31.34 0.94
N ASN A 48 -69.53 30.84 0.02
CA ASN A 48 -69.34 29.52 -0.58
C ASN A 48 -68.10 29.45 -1.48
N MET A 49 -67.83 30.52 -2.25
CA MET A 49 -66.60 30.60 -3.04
C MET A 49 -65.35 30.62 -2.14
N GLU A 50 -65.36 31.41 -1.07
CA GLU A 50 -64.27 31.49 -0.10
C GLU A 50 -64.01 30.14 0.59
N ARG A 51 -65.09 29.43 0.96
CA ARG A 51 -64.98 28.08 1.54
C ARG A 51 -64.31 27.09 0.60
N LYS A 52 -64.69 27.09 -0.68
CA LYS A 52 -64.05 26.24 -1.70
C LYS A 52 -62.58 26.57 -1.90
N ALA A 53 -62.25 27.87 -2.02
CA ALA A 53 -60.87 28.32 -2.16
C ALA A 53 -60.00 27.91 -0.97
N LYS A 54 -60.54 28.03 0.26
CA LYS A 54 -59.87 27.59 1.48
C LYS A 54 -59.64 26.08 1.50
N GLU A 55 -60.62 25.29 1.09
CA GLU A 55 -60.49 23.82 1.04
C GLU A 55 -59.40 23.39 0.03
N GLU A 56 -59.36 24.01 -1.15
CA GLU A 56 -58.30 23.77 -2.13
C GLU A 56 -56.92 24.18 -1.63
N ALA A 57 -56.83 25.34 -0.96
CA ALA A 57 -55.57 25.79 -0.35
C ALA A 57 -55.08 24.82 0.72
N LEU A 58 -55.99 24.25 1.53
CA LEU A 58 -55.67 23.26 2.55
C LEU A 58 -55.14 21.96 1.93
N LYS A 59 -55.79 21.45 0.88
CA LYS A 59 -55.31 20.28 0.12
C LYS A 59 -53.92 20.51 -0.48
N ARG A 60 -53.67 21.69 -1.06
CA ARG A 60 -52.33 22.04 -1.57
C ARG A 60 -51.29 22.13 -0.44
N GLY A 61 -51.67 22.66 0.72
CA GLY A 61 -50.81 22.72 1.90
C GLY A 61 -50.40 21.33 2.39
N GLU A 62 -51.36 20.40 2.48
CA GLU A 62 -51.10 19.01 2.86
C GLU A 62 -50.15 18.30 1.89
N GLU A 63 -50.34 18.50 0.58
CA GLU A 63 -49.47 17.94 -0.45
C GLU A 63 -48.05 18.49 -0.35
N LEU A 64 -47.89 19.80 -0.14
CA LEU A 64 -46.58 20.43 0.06
C LEU A 64 -45.87 19.89 1.32
N VAL A 65 -46.60 19.70 2.42
CA VAL A 65 -46.05 19.11 3.65
C VAL A 65 -45.56 17.68 3.38
N LYS A 66 -46.30 16.91 2.59
CA LYS A 66 -45.91 15.54 2.23
C LYS A 66 -44.64 15.51 1.38
N GLN A 67 -44.56 16.36 0.37
CA GLN A 67 -43.37 16.51 -0.48
C GLN A 67 -42.14 16.97 0.31
N LEU A 68 -42.32 17.89 1.26
CA LEU A 68 -41.24 18.34 2.14
C LEU A 68 -40.76 17.22 3.06
N SER A 69 -41.68 16.42 3.62
CA SER A 69 -41.33 15.26 4.45
C SER A 69 -40.52 14.22 3.69
N GLU A 70 -40.87 13.94 2.43
CA GLU A 70 -40.11 13.04 1.56
C GLU A 70 -38.71 13.58 1.26
N LYS A 71 -38.60 14.87 0.91
CA LYS A 71 -37.30 15.53 0.69
C LYS A 71 -36.41 15.52 1.93
N ILE A 72 -36.97 15.68 3.12
CA ILE A 72 -36.22 15.59 4.38
C ILE A 72 -35.61 14.19 4.53
N LYS A 73 -36.39 13.13 4.29
CA LYS A 73 -35.88 11.74 4.35
C LYS A 73 -34.76 11.51 3.34
N GLU A 74 -34.90 11.98 2.10
CA GLU A 74 -33.83 11.87 1.10
C GLU A 74 -32.55 12.59 1.54
N ILE A 75 -32.66 13.76 2.17
CA ILE A 75 -31.52 14.52 2.69
C ILE A 75 -30.85 13.74 3.82
N GLU A 76 -31.60 13.14 4.74
CA GLU A 76 -31.07 12.31 5.83
C GLU A 76 -30.32 11.09 5.30
N GLU A 77 -30.87 10.40 4.30
CA GLU A 77 -30.22 9.27 3.64
C GLU A 77 -28.90 9.68 2.96
N LYS A 78 -28.92 10.79 2.20
CA LYS A 78 -27.71 11.33 1.55
C LYS A 78 -26.65 11.74 2.57
N ASN A 79 -27.05 12.36 3.67
CA ASN A 79 -26.13 12.71 4.76
C ASN A 79 -25.52 11.46 5.41
N GLY A 80 -26.32 10.40 5.59
CA GLY A 80 -25.81 9.11 6.05
C GLY A 80 -24.78 8.50 5.09
N ALA A 81 -25.02 8.58 3.79
CA ALA A 81 -24.07 8.13 2.77
C ALA A 81 -22.77 8.96 2.78
N ILE A 82 -22.86 10.28 2.93
CA ILE A 82 -21.70 11.18 3.05
C ILE A 82 -20.82 10.77 4.23
N ARG A 83 -21.40 10.56 5.42
CA ARG A 83 -20.63 10.13 6.61
C ARG A 83 -19.87 8.82 6.38
N ARG A 84 -20.51 7.83 5.75
CA ARG A 84 -19.84 6.55 5.41
C ARG A 84 -18.69 6.73 4.43
N LEU A 85 -18.83 7.66 3.47
CA LEU A 85 -17.76 7.98 2.53
C LEU A 85 -16.60 8.69 3.24
N GLU A 86 -16.89 9.61 4.17
CA GLU A 86 -15.87 10.27 4.98
C GLU A 86 -15.09 9.26 5.85
N GLU A 87 -15.78 8.34 6.51
CA GLU A 87 -15.14 7.24 7.26
C GLU A 87 -14.23 6.38 6.36
N LYS A 88 -14.70 6.04 5.16
CA LYS A 88 -13.92 5.27 4.18
C LYS A 88 -12.69 6.03 3.70
N ILE A 89 -12.81 7.33 3.45
CA ILE A 89 -11.67 8.20 3.07
C ILE A 89 -10.63 8.22 4.18
N ASN A 90 -11.05 8.42 5.43
CA ASN A 90 -10.14 8.44 6.58
C ASN A 90 -9.42 7.09 6.76
N SER A 91 -10.11 5.98 6.56
CA SER A 91 -9.50 4.64 6.61
C SER A 91 -8.47 4.45 5.49
N LEU A 92 -8.77 4.88 4.27
CA LEU A 92 -7.85 4.79 3.14
C LEU A 92 -6.62 5.69 3.32
N ASP A 93 -6.79 6.89 3.86
CA ASP A 93 -5.67 7.80 4.16
C ASP A 93 -4.72 7.20 5.21
N ALA A 94 -5.26 6.56 6.25
CA ALA A 94 -4.45 5.86 7.24
C ALA A 94 -3.64 4.70 6.62
N ARG A 95 -4.28 3.89 5.76
CA ARG A 95 -3.61 2.78 5.05
C ARG A 95 -2.55 3.29 4.07
N LEU A 96 -2.80 4.41 3.41
CA LEU A 96 -1.84 5.03 2.50
C LEU A 96 -0.59 5.46 3.25
N LYS A 97 -0.76 6.13 4.40
CA LYS A 97 0.37 6.53 5.26
C LYS A 97 1.19 5.34 5.76
N GLU A 98 0.53 4.27 6.19
CA GLU A 98 1.22 3.04 6.59
C GLU A 98 2.02 2.43 5.43
N THR A 99 1.41 2.35 4.25
CA THR A 99 2.06 1.82 3.05
C THR A 99 3.28 2.66 2.67
N SER A 100 3.16 3.99 2.67
CA SER A 100 4.29 4.89 2.37
C SER A 100 5.44 4.71 3.36
N GLN A 101 5.16 4.55 4.65
CA GLN A 101 6.22 4.28 5.65
C GLN A 101 6.91 2.93 5.43
N LEU A 102 6.17 1.90 5.01
CA LEU A 102 6.76 0.60 4.68
C LEU A 102 7.64 0.69 3.44
N ASP A 103 7.20 1.42 2.41
CA ASP A 103 7.97 1.64 1.19
C ASP A 103 9.26 2.41 1.47
N GLU A 104 9.21 3.48 2.28
CA GLU A 104 10.41 4.22 2.70
C GLU A 104 11.42 3.33 3.42
N LYS A 105 10.97 2.49 4.36
CA LYS A 105 11.83 1.52 5.06
C LYS A 105 12.46 0.53 4.08
N ARG A 106 11.70 0.05 3.10
CA ARG A 106 12.16 -0.92 2.11
C ARG A 106 13.17 -0.31 1.15
N VAL A 107 12.96 0.94 0.74
CA VAL A 107 13.92 1.70 -0.08
C VAL A 107 15.24 1.86 0.67
N GLU A 108 15.20 2.24 1.95
CA GLU A 108 16.40 2.37 2.76
C GLU A 108 17.13 1.03 2.98
N GLU A 109 16.40 -0.07 3.19
CA GLU A 109 16.99 -1.41 3.27
C GLU A 109 17.67 -1.80 1.95
N LEU A 110 17.02 -1.57 0.80
CA LEU A 110 17.60 -1.84 -0.51
C LEU A 110 18.86 -1.00 -0.76
N ARG A 111 18.86 0.27 -0.32
CA ARG A 111 20.01 1.16 -0.42
C ARG A 111 21.20 0.60 0.36
N ARG A 112 21.00 0.15 1.60
CA ARG A 112 22.03 -0.47 2.43
C ARG A 112 22.57 -1.77 1.82
N ARG A 113 21.69 -2.66 1.36
CA ARG A 113 22.10 -3.89 0.66
C ARG A 113 22.89 -3.60 -0.61
N SER A 114 22.52 -2.57 -1.36
CA SER A 114 23.27 -2.15 -2.55
C SER A 114 24.67 -1.65 -2.20
N GLU A 115 24.81 -0.88 -1.10
CA GLU A 115 26.12 -0.44 -0.60
C GLU A 115 26.99 -1.62 -0.12
N GLU A 116 26.40 -2.61 0.56
CA GLU A 116 27.10 -3.84 0.96
C GLU A 116 27.56 -4.67 -0.24
N LEU A 117 26.69 -4.83 -1.26
CA LEU A 117 27.07 -5.54 -2.50
C LEU A 117 28.28 -4.89 -3.17
N LYS A 118 28.30 -3.56 -3.28
CA LYS A 118 29.46 -2.84 -3.85
C LYS A 118 30.75 -3.09 -3.06
N LYS A 119 30.67 -3.18 -1.73
CA LYS A 119 31.83 -3.52 -0.89
C LYS A 119 32.31 -4.93 -1.18
N PHE A 120 31.39 -5.90 -1.27
CA PHE A 120 31.75 -7.27 -1.61
C PHE A 120 32.33 -7.40 -3.01
N GLU A 121 31.81 -6.67 -4.00
CA GLU A 121 32.36 -6.61 -5.35
C GLU A 121 33.82 -6.11 -5.35
N SER A 122 34.12 -5.06 -4.57
CA SER A 122 35.49 -4.56 -4.42
C SER A 122 36.42 -5.59 -3.77
N ILE A 123 35.96 -6.25 -2.70
CA ILE A 123 36.74 -7.29 -2.00
C ILE A 123 37.02 -8.48 -2.93
N ILE A 124 36.03 -8.91 -3.71
CA ILE A 124 36.20 -10.00 -4.69
C ILE A 124 37.22 -9.60 -5.75
N ALA A 125 37.16 -8.37 -6.27
CA ALA A 125 38.13 -7.87 -7.24
C ALA A 125 39.56 -7.87 -6.67
N GLU A 126 39.75 -7.39 -5.44
CA GLU A 126 41.05 -7.41 -4.75
C GLU A 126 41.56 -8.85 -4.56
N LYS A 127 40.68 -9.77 -4.13
CA LYS A 127 41.04 -11.18 -3.92
C LYS A 127 41.38 -11.89 -5.22
N ASN A 128 40.70 -11.57 -6.32
CA ASN A 128 41.03 -12.12 -7.64
C ASN A 128 42.43 -11.68 -8.09
N MET A 129 42.78 -10.40 -7.92
CA MET A 129 44.14 -9.92 -8.23
C MET A 129 45.20 -10.60 -7.36
N GLU A 130 44.89 -10.85 -6.08
CA GLU A 130 45.80 -11.55 -5.18
C GLU A 130 45.99 -13.02 -5.58
N ILE A 131 44.93 -13.69 -6.01
CA ILE A 131 44.99 -15.06 -6.55
C ILE A 131 45.84 -15.11 -7.81
N GLU A 132 45.59 -14.24 -8.79
CA GLU A 132 46.36 -14.18 -10.04
C GLU A 132 47.86 -14.01 -9.76
N ARG A 133 48.22 -13.10 -8.85
CA ARG A 133 49.62 -12.90 -8.44
C ARG A 133 50.21 -14.16 -7.81
N LEU A 134 49.49 -14.81 -6.90
CA LEU A 134 49.97 -16.03 -6.25
C LEU A 134 50.12 -17.19 -7.23
N GLU A 135 49.25 -17.29 -8.23
CA GLU A 135 49.36 -18.26 -9.32
C GLU A 135 50.62 -18.03 -10.16
N GLU A 136 50.94 -16.78 -10.48
CA GLU A 136 52.19 -16.42 -11.16
C GLU A 136 53.43 -16.78 -10.34
N GLU A 137 53.44 -16.44 -9.04
CA GLU A 137 54.53 -16.77 -8.13
C GLU A 137 54.73 -18.29 -8.01
N LEU A 138 53.62 -19.05 -7.91
CA LEU A 138 53.65 -20.50 -7.86
C LEU A 138 54.23 -21.10 -9.15
N GLU A 139 53.88 -20.56 -10.31
CA GLU A 139 54.39 -21.01 -11.61
C GLU A 139 55.89 -20.74 -11.74
N VAL A 140 56.37 -19.59 -11.28
CA VAL A 140 57.81 -19.27 -11.24
C VAL A 140 58.54 -20.22 -10.29
N ALA A 141 57.98 -20.49 -9.11
CA ALA A 141 58.55 -21.42 -8.15
C ALA A 141 58.64 -22.84 -8.71
N LYS A 142 57.58 -23.34 -9.35
CA LYS A 142 57.58 -24.65 -10.03
C LYS A 142 58.65 -24.75 -11.10
N LYS A 143 58.77 -23.75 -11.99
CA LYS A 143 59.83 -23.71 -13.02
C LYS A 143 61.22 -23.72 -12.41
N ARG A 144 61.42 -23.00 -11.30
CA ARG A 144 62.70 -22.98 -10.59
C ARG A 144 63.02 -24.33 -9.96
N GLU A 145 62.03 -24.96 -9.33
CA GLU A 145 62.14 -26.30 -8.77
C GLU A 145 62.49 -27.35 -9.83
N GLU A 146 61.80 -27.33 -10.99
CA GLU A 146 62.09 -28.24 -12.10
C GLU A 146 63.52 -28.08 -12.63
N LYS A 147 63.98 -26.84 -12.80
CA LYS A 147 65.37 -26.55 -13.20
C LYS A 147 66.36 -27.09 -12.18
N LEU A 148 66.10 -26.86 -10.89
CA LEU A 148 66.95 -27.38 -9.80
C LEU A 148 66.96 -28.90 -9.80
N LYS A 149 65.80 -29.56 -9.90
CA LYS A 149 65.69 -31.03 -10.04
C LYS A 149 66.48 -31.53 -11.25
N GLY A 150 66.41 -30.85 -12.40
CA GLY A 150 67.17 -31.20 -13.60
C GLY A 150 68.70 -31.13 -13.41
N ILE A 151 69.19 -30.10 -12.71
CA ILE A 151 70.61 -29.96 -12.36
C ILE A 151 71.03 -31.04 -11.36
N LEU A 152 70.24 -31.20 -10.29
CA LEU A 152 70.54 -32.13 -9.22
C LEU A 152 70.47 -33.59 -9.68
N LYS A 153 69.63 -33.96 -10.65
CA LYS A 153 69.63 -35.30 -11.27
C LYS A 153 70.98 -35.69 -11.89
N ARG A 154 71.90 -34.74 -12.12
CA ARG A 154 73.27 -35.02 -12.57
C ARG A 154 74.23 -35.31 -11.42
N ASP A 155 73.91 -34.91 -10.19
CA ASP A 155 74.71 -35.21 -9.00
C ASP A 155 74.44 -36.67 -8.55
N PRO A 156 75.47 -37.52 -8.47
CA PRO A 156 75.34 -38.91 -8.02
C PRO A 156 74.67 -39.07 -6.65
N ARG A 157 74.88 -38.13 -5.71
CA ARG A 157 74.28 -38.17 -4.37
C ARG A 157 72.78 -37.95 -4.42
N PHE A 158 72.35 -36.98 -5.22
CA PHE A 158 70.91 -36.71 -5.39
C PHE A 158 70.21 -37.83 -6.16
N ARG A 159 70.88 -38.48 -7.12
CA ARG A 159 70.34 -39.68 -7.79
C ARG A 159 70.14 -40.84 -6.82
N VAL A 160 71.10 -41.10 -5.92
CA VAL A 160 70.96 -42.11 -4.86
C VAL A 160 69.75 -41.78 -3.98
N PHE A 161 69.63 -40.53 -3.52
CA PHE A 161 68.52 -40.10 -2.68
C PHE A 161 67.15 -40.22 -3.39
N LEU A 162 67.03 -39.80 -4.65
CA LEU A 162 65.78 -39.92 -5.41
C LEU A 162 65.33 -41.38 -5.60
N ILE A 163 66.26 -42.28 -5.95
CA ILE A 163 65.93 -43.70 -6.10
C ILE A 163 65.43 -44.27 -4.78
N LEU A 164 66.03 -43.87 -3.66
CA LEU A 164 65.60 -44.30 -2.33
C LEU A 164 64.24 -43.71 -1.90
N GLN A 165 63.91 -42.49 -2.32
CA GLN A 165 62.58 -41.90 -2.12
C GLN A 165 61.50 -42.59 -2.97
N GLU A 166 61.76 -42.83 -4.25
CA GLU A 166 60.76 -43.38 -5.18
C GLU A 166 60.57 -44.89 -5.03
N SER A 167 61.65 -45.62 -4.73
CA SER A 167 61.63 -47.09 -4.67
C SER A 167 61.78 -47.68 -3.26
N GLY A 168 61.90 -46.82 -2.25
CA GLY A 168 62.01 -47.22 -0.85
C GLY A 168 63.34 -47.88 -0.51
N LYS A 169 63.30 -48.85 0.43
CA LYS A 169 64.49 -49.54 0.95
C LYS A 169 65.18 -50.37 -0.13
N ARG A 170 66.49 -50.16 -0.30
CA ARG A 170 67.34 -50.85 -1.29
C ARG A 170 68.65 -51.31 -0.68
N SER A 171 69.22 -52.42 -1.17
CA SER A 171 70.56 -52.83 -0.76
C SER A 171 71.64 -51.99 -1.45
N VAL A 172 72.79 -51.81 -0.81
CA VAL A 172 73.96 -51.10 -1.39
C VAL A 172 74.40 -51.74 -2.72
N ASN A 173 74.30 -53.07 -2.85
CA ASN A 173 74.66 -53.79 -4.07
C ASN A 173 73.65 -53.54 -5.22
N GLU A 174 72.36 -53.45 -4.92
CA GLU A 174 71.34 -53.11 -5.92
C GLU A 174 71.53 -51.68 -6.42
N LEU A 175 71.71 -50.73 -5.50
CA LEU A 175 71.96 -49.32 -5.84
C LEU A 175 73.22 -49.15 -6.69
N SER A 176 74.30 -49.87 -6.37
CA SER A 176 75.56 -49.82 -7.12
C SER A 176 75.36 -50.26 -8.58
N LYS A 177 74.62 -51.34 -8.79
CA LYS A 177 74.27 -51.85 -10.13
C LYS A 177 73.36 -50.89 -10.89
N SER A 178 72.32 -50.37 -10.23
CA SER A 178 71.34 -49.47 -10.86
C SER A 178 71.93 -48.11 -11.25
N LEU A 179 72.94 -47.63 -10.52
CA LEU A 179 73.57 -46.33 -10.75
C LEU A 179 74.87 -46.39 -11.56
N GLY A 180 75.42 -47.59 -11.79
CA GLY A 180 76.71 -47.76 -12.46
C GLY A 180 77.89 -47.21 -11.65
N LEU A 181 77.75 -47.15 -10.32
CA LEU A 181 78.78 -46.65 -9.41
C LEU A 181 79.49 -47.81 -8.73
N THR A 182 80.79 -47.68 -8.47
CA THR A 182 81.51 -48.69 -7.68
C THR A 182 80.98 -48.71 -6.24
N ILE A 183 81.05 -49.87 -5.57
CA ILE A 183 80.60 -50.02 -4.18
C ILE A 183 81.30 -49.01 -3.25
N VAL A 184 82.58 -48.72 -3.51
CA VAL A 184 83.36 -47.75 -2.71
C VAL A 184 82.81 -46.34 -2.88
N GLN A 185 82.61 -45.89 -4.12
CA GLN A 185 82.01 -44.57 -4.41
C GLN A 185 80.61 -44.44 -3.82
N LEU A 186 79.80 -45.49 -3.94
CA LEU A 186 78.45 -45.51 -3.40
C LEU A 186 78.44 -45.46 -1.87
N LYS A 187 79.33 -46.19 -1.18
CA LYS A 187 79.45 -46.14 0.29
C LYS A 187 79.89 -44.76 0.77
N THR A 188 80.79 -44.08 0.07
CA THR A 188 81.16 -42.69 0.38
C THR A 188 79.95 -41.76 0.24
N ILE A 189 79.22 -41.87 -0.87
CA ILE A 189 78.00 -41.08 -1.13
C ILE A 189 76.93 -41.33 -0.06
N ILE A 190 76.67 -42.58 0.32
CA ILE A 190 75.69 -42.93 1.35
C ILE A 190 76.13 -42.39 2.72
N SER A 191 77.42 -42.44 3.03
CA SER A 191 77.97 -41.88 4.28
C SER A 191 77.76 -40.35 4.36
N GLU A 192 78.01 -39.64 3.25
CA GLU A 192 77.74 -38.21 3.13
C GLU A 192 76.24 -37.90 3.23
N LEU A 193 75.39 -38.65 2.55
CA LEU A 193 73.93 -38.46 2.63
C LEU A 193 73.40 -38.75 4.04
N LYS A 194 74.00 -39.71 4.74
CA LYS A 194 73.66 -40.04 6.13
C LYS A 194 74.09 -38.94 7.09
N SER A 195 75.28 -38.35 6.90
CA SER A 195 75.72 -37.22 7.74
C SER A 195 74.90 -35.96 7.53
N MET A 196 74.29 -35.81 6.34
CA MET A 196 73.31 -34.78 6.03
C MET A 196 71.89 -35.10 6.51
N GLY A 197 71.65 -36.27 7.10
CA GLY A 197 70.34 -36.70 7.60
C GLY A 197 69.32 -37.05 6.50
N LEU A 198 69.77 -37.30 5.26
CA LEU A 198 68.89 -37.57 4.12
C LEU A 198 68.61 -39.07 3.93
N VAL A 199 69.47 -39.95 4.43
CA VAL A 199 69.30 -41.40 4.33
C VAL A 199 69.67 -42.10 5.63
N GLU A 200 69.02 -43.22 5.88
CA GLU A 200 69.29 -44.10 7.00
C GLU A 200 69.80 -45.46 6.54
N LEU A 201 70.49 -46.16 7.45
CA LEU A 201 71.10 -47.45 7.21
C LEU A 201 70.54 -48.49 8.18
N ASP A 202 70.09 -49.61 7.62
CA ASP A 202 69.72 -50.82 8.36
C ASP A 202 70.46 -52.01 7.75
N GLY A 203 71.63 -52.32 8.33
CA GLY A 203 72.57 -53.30 7.80
C GLY A 203 73.13 -52.89 6.43
N GLU A 204 72.95 -53.76 5.43
CA GLU A 204 73.33 -53.48 4.02
C GLU A 204 72.26 -52.72 3.23
N ASN A 205 71.15 -52.35 3.88
CA ASN A 205 70.07 -51.63 3.25
C ASN A 205 70.12 -50.15 3.59
N VAL A 206 69.78 -49.33 2.59
CA VAL A 206 69.67 -47.88 2.65
C VAL A 206 68.24 -47.51 2.31
N PHE A 207 67.70 -46.50 2.99
CA PHE A 207 66.40 -45.91 2.68
C PHE A 207 66.43 -44.41 2.95
N ALA A 208 65.54 -43.66 2.31
CA ALA A 208 65.43 -42.22 2.56
C ALA A 208 64.91 -41.98 3.98
N ALA A 209 65.50 -41.02 4.69
CA ALA A 209 64.98 -40.58 5.98
C ALA A 209 63.58 -39.99 5.80
N SER A 210 62.66 -40.28 6.71
CA SER A 210 61.33 -39.66 6.72
C SER A 210 61.47 -38.18 7.11
N MET A 211 61.18 -37.27 6.18
CA MET A 211 60.97 -35.85 6.48
C MET A 211 59.52 -35.60 6.89
#